data_AF-A0A957KB00-F1
#
_entry.id   AF-A0A957KB00-F1
#
_cell.length_a   1.000
_cell.length_b   1.000
_cell.length_c   1.000
_cell.angle_alpha   90.00
_cell.angle_beta   90.00
_cell.angle_gamma   90.00
#
_symmetry.space_group_name_H-M   'P 1'
#
loop_
_entity.id
_entity.type
_entity.pdbx_description
1 polymer ?
#
loop_
_entity_poly.entity_id
_entity_poly.type
_entity_poly.pdbx_seq_one_letter_code
_entity_poly.pdbx_strand_id
1 'polypeptide(L)'
;ADLTVLTVASGPGSYTGMRVGLGFAKGLALARSLPLIGIPTLDIVAAGQTATGLPLVAVAEAGRTRLLTGRYRYQAESGWQATERPIVQSAVELAAAINEPTLLAGEISETARGAIEPEAPQAQFAPAPANVRRAGVLAALGWRRWQAGELDDPATLVPDYLRPPAGA
;
A
#
# COMPACT_ATOMS: atom_id res chain seq x y z
N ALA A 1 21.70 -21.25 7.59
CA ALA A 1 20.57 -20.41 8.04
C ALA A 1 20.60 -19.20 7.12
N ASP A 2 19.65 -19.13 6.18
CA ASP A 2 19.91 -18.57 4.85
C ASP A 2 19.14 -17.25 4.59
N LEU A 3 18.63 -16.61 5.65
CA LEU A 3 17.89 -15.34 5.58
C LEU A 3 18.80 -14.16 5.92
N THR A 4 18.84 -13.16 5.03
CA THR A 4 19.69 -11.96 5.18
C THR A 4 18.94 -10.74 5.69
N VAL A 5 17.65 -10.59 5.34
CA VAL A 5 16.82 -9.43 5.66
C VAL A 5 15.36 -9.85 5.77
N LEU A 6 14.60 -9.21 6.65
CA LEU A 6 13.16 -9.39 6.79
C LEU A 6 12.41 -8.16 6.27
N THR A 7 11.28 -8.40 5.61
CA THR A 7 10.42 -7.34 5.05
C THR A 7 9.01 -7.55 5.54
N VAL A 8 8.32 -6.47 5.92
CA VAL A 8 6.95 -6.53 6.44
C VAL A 8 6.13 -5.37 5.90
N ALA A 9 4.84 -5.59 5.64
CA ALA A 9 3.93 -4.49 5.34
C ALA A 9 3.78 -3.60 6.58
N SER A 10 4.12 -2.32 6.48
CA SER A 10 4.05 -1.36 7.60
C SER A 10 2.66 -0.76 7.77
N GLY A 11 1.78 -0.94 6.79
CA GLY A 11 0.44 -0.37 6.80
C GLY A 11 0.26 0.73 5.76
N PRO A 12 -0.97 1.24 5.64
CA PRO A 12 -2.12 0.92 6.51
C PRO A 12 -2.84 -0.37 6.11
N GLY A 13 -3.74 -0.86 6.95
CA GLY A 13 -4.44 -2.13 6.76
C GLY A 13 -5.21 -2.57 8.01
N SER A 14 -5.64 -3.83 8.03
CA SER A 14 -6.33 -4.40 9.21
C SER A 14 -5.48 -4.26 10.47
N TYR A 15 -6.06 -3.64 11.51
CA TYR A 15 -5.40 -3.43 12.80
C TYR A 15 -4.79 -4.72 13.36
N THR A 16 -5.57 -5.80 13.35
CA THR A 16 -5.12 -7.13 13.80
C THR A 16 -3.99 -7.65 12.91
N GLY A 17 -4.17 -7.58 11.59
CA GLY A 17 -3.18 -8.09 10.63
C GLY A 17 -1.82 -7.40 10.75
N MET A 18 -1.81 -6.08 10.88
CA MET A 18 -0.58 -5.32 11.02
C MET A 18 0.13 -5.58 12.35
N ARG A 19 -0.61 -5.65 13.46
CA ARG A 19 0.00 -5.96 14.76
C ARG A 19 0.59 -7.37 14.82
N VAL A 20 -0.12 -8.36 14.27
CA VAL A 20 0.38 -9.73 14.19
C VAL A 20 1.60 -9.82 13.27
N GLY A 21 1.50 -9.28 12.05
CA GLY A 21 2.58 -9.35 11.06
C GLY A 21 3.84 -8.62 11.52
N LEU A 22 3.71 -7.39 12.02
CA LEU A 22 4.84 -6.62 12.52
C LEU A 22 5.41 -7.20 13.81
N GLY A 23 4.57 -7.67 14.74
CA GLY A 23 5.02 -8.32 15.96
C GLY A 23 5.84 -9.59 15.68
N PHE A 24 5.36 -10.42 14.76
CA PHE A 24 6.09 -11.61 14.31
C PHE A 24 7.43 -11.25 13.65
N ALA A 25 7.41 -10.29 12.71
CA ALA A 25 8.61 -9.87 12.00
C ALA A 25 9.68 -9.28 12.95
N LYS A 26 9.26 -8.44 13.91
CA LYS A 26 10.15 -7.90 14.95
C LYS A 26 10.72 -8.98 15.86
N GLY A 27 9.88 -9.91 16.32
CA GLY A 27 10.33 -11.01 17.17
C GLY A 27 11.38 -11.88 16.47
N LEU A 28 11.17 -12.19 15.19
CA LEU A 28 12.12 -12.95 14.38
C LEU A 28 13.40 -12.15 14.09
N ALA A 29 13.27 -10.87 13.75
CA ALA A 29 14.40 -9.97 13.53
C ALA A 29 15.29 -9.89 14.77
N LEU A 30 14.71 -9.69 15.95
CA LEU A 30 15.43 -9.63 17.21
C LEU A 30 16.12 -10.96 17.55
N ALA A 31 15.39 -12.07 17.47
CA ALA A 31 15.93 -13.40 17.80
C ALA A 31 17.08 -13.84 16.88
N ARG A 32 17.14 -13.31 15.66
CA ARG A 32 18.14 -13.67 14.64
C ARG A 32 19.12 -12.55 14.31
N SER A 33 19.01 -11.40 14.98
CA SER A 33 19.78 -10.18 14.66
C SER A 33 19.70 -9.81 13.17
N LEU A 34 18.52 -9.96 12.57
CA LEU A 34 18.30 -9.64 11.16
C LEU A 34 17.80 -8.20 10.99
N PRO A 35 18.24 -7.48 9.94
CA PRO A 35 17.64 -6.22 9.53
C PRO A 35 16.15 -6.39 9.19
N LEU A 36 15.36 -5.33 9.44
CA LEU A 36 13.93 -5.29 9.16
C LEU A 36 13.59 -4.07 8.30
N ILE A 37 12.75 -4.28 7.30
CA ILE A 37 12.28 -3.23 6.39
C ILE A 37 10.76 -3.24 6.37
N GLY A 38 10.15 -2.12 6.73
CA GLY A 38 8.73 -1.83 6.57
C GLY A 38 8.43 -1.31 5.17
N ILE A 39 7.38 -1.82 4.54
CA ILE A 39 6.93 -1.38 3.22
C ILE A 39 5.48 -0.89 3.32
N PRO A 40 5.18 0.35 2.91
CA PRO A 40 3.82 0.86 2.91
C PRO A 40 2.89 -0.03 2.09
N THR A 41 1.70 -0.32 2.61
CA THR A 41 0.75 -1.25 1.98
C THR A 41 0.36 -0.81 0.57
N LEU A 42 0.14 0.49 0.37
CA LEU A 42 -0.25 1.03 -0.92
C LEU A 42 0.87 0.92 -1.96
N ASP A 43 2.14 0.94 -1.54
CA ASP A 43 3.27 0.74 -2.43
C ASP A 43 3.30 -0.71 -2.95
N ILE A 44 2.88 -1.67 -2.13
CA ILE A 44 2.73 -3.08 -2.53
C ILE A 44 1.63 -3.21 -3.59
N VAL A 45 0.51 -2.51 -3.41
CA VAL A 45 -0.60 -2.49 -4.38
C VAL A 45 -0.11 -1.87 -5.69
N ALA A 46 0.57 -0.73 -5.62
CA ALA A 46 1.06 -0.01 -6.78
C ALA A 46 2.11 -0.81 -7.56
N ALA A 47 3.12 -1.34 -6.88
CA ALA A 47 4.15 -2.19 -7.49
C ALA A 47 3.61 -3.50 -8.07
N GLY A 48 2.40 -3.92 -7.67
CA GLY A 48 1.71 -5.06 -8.26
C GLY A 48 1.07 -4.78 -9.63
N GLN A 49 0.97 -3.51 -10.04
CA GLN A 49 0.38 -3.09 -11.30
C GLN A 49 1.41 -3.05 -12.44
N THR A 50 0.98 -3.35 -13.65
CA THR A 50 1.82 -3.21 -14.85
C THR A 50 2.17 -1.75 -15.10
N ALA A 51 3.31 -1.50 -15.73
CA ALA A 51 3.69 -0.16 -16.16
C ALA A 51 2.65 0.44 -17.10
N THR A 52 2.23 1.67 -16.85
CA THR A 52 1.33 2.42 -17.73
C THR A 52 1.69 3.89 -17.73
N GLY A 53 1.27 4.64 -18.75
CA GLY A 53 1.37 6.10 -18.77
C GLY A 53 0.30 6.82 -17.94
N LEU A 54 -0.68 6.09 -17.41
CA LEU A 54 -1.75 6.66 -16.59
C LEU A 54 -1.25 6.91 -15.16
N PRO A 55 -1.74 7.96 -14.48
CA PRO A 55 -1.70 8.02 -13.03
C PRO A 55 -2.40 6.80 -12.43
N LEU A 56 -1.92 6.38 -11.27
CA LEU A 56 -2.51 5.32 -10.47
C LEU A 56 -2.97 5.88 -9.13
N VAL A 57 -4.15 5.47 -8.69
CA VAL A 57 -4.61 5.59 -7.31
C VAL A 57 -4.68 4.19 -6.70
N ALA A 58 -3.77 3.90 -5.78
CA ALA A 58 -3.83 2.69 -4.97
C ALA A 58 -4.82 2.90 -3.83
N VAL A 59 -5.68 1.91 -3.59
CA VAL A 59 -6.80 1.97 -2.66
C VAL A 59 -6.74 0.82 -1.65
N ALA A 60 -7.01 1.12 -0.40
CA ALA A 60 -7.28 0.14 0.65
C ALA A 60 -8.55 0.54 1.42
N GLU A 61 -9.27 -0.43 1.98
CA GLU A 61 -10.42 -0.08 2.83
C GLU A 61 -9.97 0.50 4.17
N ALA A 62 -10.56 1.64 4.55
CA ALA A 62 -10.34 2.29 5.84
C ALA A 62 -11.52 2.09 6.82
N GLY A 63 -12.45 1.17 6.49
CA GLY A 63 -13.67 0.91 7.24
C GLY A 63 -14.71 2.03 7.14
N ARG A 64 -15.96 1.74 7.54
CA ARG A 64 -17.09 2.69 7.53
C ARG A 64 -17.19 3.47 6.21
N THR A 65 -17.16 2.74 5.09
CA THR A 65 -17.24 3.26 3.71
C THR A 65 -16.18 4.30 3.31
N ARG A 66 -15.12 4.48 4.11
CA ARG A 66 -13.97 5.32 3.75
C ARG A 66 -12.91 4.49 3.04
N LEU A 67 -12.22 5.15 2.13
CA LEU A 67 -11.11 4.64 1.35
C LEU A 67 -9.83 5.32 1.83
N LEU A 68 -8.80 4.51 2.04
CA LEU A 68 -7.45 5.03 2.07
C LEU A 68 -6.91 5.02 0.64
N THR A 69 -6.40 6.16 0.19
CA THR A 69 -5.92 6.33 -1.18
C THR A 69 -4.54 6.95 -1.22
N GLY A 70 -3.68 6.46 -2.12
CA GLY A 70 -2.39 7.07 -2.43
C GLY A 70 -2.25 7.23 -3.94
N ARG A 71 -1.69 8.35 -4.39
CA ARG A 71 -1.49 8.64 -5.83
C ARG A 71 -0.06 8.31 -6.24
N TYR A 72 0.07 7.72 -7.42
CA TYR A 72 1.33 7.23 -7.96
C TYR A 72 1.48 7.60 -9.44
N ARG A 73 2.73 7.78 -9.86
CA ARG A 73 3.12 7.85 -11.28
C ARG A 73 4.22 6.85 -11.57
N TYR A 74 4.14 6.20 -12.72
CA TYR A 74 5.16 5.26 -13.15
C TYR A 74 6.37 6.01 -13.71
N GLN A 75 7.57 5.59 -13.30
CA GLN A 75 8.85 6.06 -13.81
C GLN A 75 9.66 4.86 -14.27
N ALA A 76 10.32 4.96 -15.43
CA ALA A 76 10.99 3.82 -16.06
C ALA A 76 12.09 3.19 -15.17
N GLU A 77 12.82 4.00 -14.41
CA GLU A 77 13.96 3.54 -13.61
C GLU A 77 13.55 3.08 -12.20
N SER A 78 12.55 3.74 -11.60
CA SER A 78 12.19 3.54 -10.19
C SER A 78 10.84 2.83 -10.00
N GLY A 79 10.08 2.62 -11.07
CA GLY A 79 8.75 2.02 -11.06
C GLY A 79 7.67 3.00 -10.59
N TRP A 80 6.63 2.50 -9.93
CA TRP A 80 5.58 3.33 -9.35
C TRP A 80 6.10 4.14 -8.17
N GLN A 81 5.97 5.46 -8.24
CA GLN A 81 6.41 6.41 -7.21
C GLN A 81 5.22 7.17 -6.66
N ALA A 82 5.08 7.20 -5.34
CA ALA A 82 4.05 8.00 -4.68
C ALA A 82 4.29 9.49 -4.95
N THR A 83 3.24 10.21 -5.35
CA THR A 83 3.33 11.66 -5.63
C THR A 83 2.96 12.52 -4.44
N GLU A 84 2.26 11.95 -3.45
CA GLU A 84 1.78 12.64 -2.27
C GLU A 84 1.60 11.67 -1.10
N ARG A 85 1.37 12.20 0.10
CA ARG A 85 1.03 11.37 1.26
C ARG A 85 -0.36 10.76 1.08
N PRO A 86 -0.55 9.48 1.44
CA PRO A 86 -1.88 8.87 1.41
C PRO A 86 -2.87 9.59 2.32
N ILE A 87 -4.14 9.64 1.89
CA ILE A 87 -5.24 10.29 2.63
C ILE A 87 -6.43 9.35 2.78
N VAL A 88 -7.25 9.61 3.79
CA VAL A 88 -8.52 8.89 4.01
C VAL A 88 -9.69 9.73 3.49
N GLN A 89 -10.34 9.28 2.43
CA GLN A 89 -11.42 9.98 1.74
C GLN A 89 -12.65 9.08 1.52
N SER A 90 -13.78 9.67 1.13
CA SER A 90 -14.95 8.90 0.66
C SER A 90 -14.79 8.51 -0.81
N ALA A 91 -15.59 7.57 -1.29
CA ALA A 91 -15.64 7.20 -2.71
C ALA A 91 -16.05 8.40 -3.60
N VAL A 92 -16.96 9.25 -3.11
CA VAL A 92 -17.42 10.46 -3.81
C VAL A 92 -16.31 11.52 -3.88
N GLU A 93 -15.60 11.76 -2.76
CA GLU A 93 -14.43 12.64 -2.71
C GLU A 93 -13.34 12.18 -3.71
N LEU A 94 -13.07 10.87 -3.74
CA LEU A 94 -12.12 10.29 -4.69
C LEU A 94 -12.57 10.51 -6.14
N ALA A 95 -13.84 10.24 -6.47
CA ALA A 95 -14.37 10.41 -7.81
C ALA A 95 -14.23 11.86 -8.30
N ALA A 96 -14.59 12.84 -7.45
CA ALA A 96 -14.45 14.26 -7.76
C ALA A 96 -12.99 14.70 -7.98
N ALA A 97 -12.03 14.00 -7.38
CA ALA A 97 -10.59 14.27 -7.53
C ALA A 97 -9.96 13.63 -8.78
N ILE A 98 -10.69 12.80 -9.53
CA ILE A 98 -10.22 12.20 -10.78
C ILE A 98 -10.63 13.12 -11.93
N ASN A 99 -9.68 13.82 -12.53
CA ASN A 99 -9.91 14.76 -13.64
C ASN A 99 -9.21 14.34 -14.96
N GLU A 100 -8.48 13.22 -14.94
CA GLU A 100 -7.79 12.64 -16.09
C GLU A 100 -7.97 11.10 -16.07
N PRO A 101 -7.78 10.39 -17.20
CA PRO A 101 -7.81 8.93 -17.22
C PRO A 101 -6.85 8.36 -16.17
N THR A 102 -7.39 7.61 -15.21
CA THR A 102 -6.67 7.19 -14.00
C THR A 102 -6.95 5.73 -13.70
N LEU A 103 -5.90 4.95 -13.42
CA LEU A 103 -6.05 3.58 -12.96
C LEU A 103 -6.34 3.57 -11.45
N LEU A 104 -7.30 2.78 -11.01
CA LEU A 104 -7.66 2.50 -9.62
C LEU A 104 -7.33 1.04 -9.32
N ALA A 105 -6.50 0.78 -8.32
CA ALA A 105 -6.11 -0.57 -7.95
C ALA A 105 -6.12 -0.80 -6.45
N GLY A 106 -6.32 -2.04 -6.03
CA GLY A 106 -6.40 -2.45 -4.63
C GLY A 106 -7.82 -2.78 -4.18
N GLU A 107 -8.13 -2.50 -2.92
CA GLU A 107 -9.40 -2.91 -2.29
C GLU A 107 -10.47 -1.84 -2.51
N ILE A 108 -11.36 -2.12 -3.46
CA ILE A 108 -12.49 -1.26 -3.81
C ILE A 108 -13.74 -2.13 -3.79
N SER A 109 -14.60 -1.92 -2.80
CA SER A 109 -15.89 -2.62 -2.69
C SER A 109 -16.81 -2.26 -3.85
N GLU A 110 -17.79 -3.14 -4.12
CA GLU A 110 -18.80 -2.89 -5.15
C GLU A 110 -19.57 -1.58 -4.88
N THR A 111 -19.88 -1.29 -3.62
CA THR A 111 -20.52 -0.02 -3.23
C THR A 111 -19.64 1.18 -3.53
N ALA A 112 -18.34 1.13 -3.23
CA ALA A 112 -17.42 2.22 -3.53
C ALA A 112 -17.25 2.40 -5.05
N ARG A 113 -17.12 1.30 -5.80
CA ARG A 113 -17.06 1.30 -7.26
C ARG A 113 -18.31 1.94 -7.87
N GLY A 114 -19.51 1.54 -7.42
CA GLY A 114 -20.78 2.10 -7.91
C GLY A 114 -20.97 3.59 -7.60
N ALA A 115 -20.27 4.13 -6.60
CA ALA A 115 -20.23 5.57 -6.32
C ALA A 115 -19.17 6.32 -7.18
N ILE A 116 -18.12 5.63 -7.65
CA ILE A 116 -17.04 6.24 -8.43
C ILE A 116 -17.36 6.23 -9.94
N GLU A 117 -17.82 5.10 -10.47
CA GLU A 117 -18.01 4.90 -11.91
C GLU A 117 -18.92 5.95 -12.58
N PRO A 118 -20.08 6.35 -11.99
CA PRO A 118 -20.94 7.35 -12.62
C PRO A 118 -20.33 8.76 -12.65
N GLU A 119 -19.58 9.12 -11.60
CA GLU A 119 -19.03 10.47 -11.40
C GLU A 119 -17.65 10.64 -12.06
N ALA A 120 -16.92 9.53 -12.26
CA ALA A 120 -15.59 9.50 -12.86
C ALA A 120 -15.49 8.43 -13.96
N PRO A 121 -16.16 8.61 -15.12
CA PRO A 121 -16.16 7.64 -16.22
C PRO A 121 -14.78 7.38 -16.84
N GLN A 122 -13.83 8.30 -16.65
CA GLN A 122 -12.41 8.16 -17.04
C GLN A 122 -11.61 7.24 -16.10
N ALA A 123 -12.19 6.85 -14.96
CA ALA A 123 -11.53 5.96 -14.02
C ALA A 123 -11.55 4.51 -14.54
N GLN A 124 -10.38 3.91 -14.61
CA GLN A 124 -10.20 2.52 -15.01
C GLN A 124 -9.90 1.70 -13.77
N PHE A 125 -10.49 0.52 -13.62
CA PHE A 125 -10.24 -0.31 -12.45
C PHE A 125 -9.38 -1.50 -12.82
N ALA A 126 -8.32 -1.73 -12.05
CA ALA A 126 -7.48 -2.89 -12.20
C ALA A 126 -8.28 -4.18 -11.97
N PRO A 127 -8.01 -5.24 -12.75
CA PRO A 127 -8.70 -6.52 -12.63
C PRO A 127 -8.38 -7.18 -11.28
N ALA A 128 -9.32 -7.96 -10.74
CA ALA A 128 -9.20 -8.56 -9.42
C ALA A 128 -7.87 -9.31 -9.14
N PRO A 129 -7.29 -10.09 -10.09
CA PRO A 129 -5.99 -10.74 -9.87
C PRO A 129 -4.83 -9.76 -9.66
N ALA A 130 -4.92 -8.55 -10.21
CA ALA A 130 -3.89 -7.51 -10.06
C ALA A 130 -4.01 -6.76 -8.71
N ASN A 131 -5.15 -6.86 -8.02
CA ASN A 131 -5.40 -6.17 -6.74
C ASN A 131 -4.85 -6.93 -5.52
N VAL A 132 -4.30 -8.13 -5.72
CA VAL A 132 -3.75 -8.95 -4.62
C VAL A 132 -2.41 -8.40 -4.14
N ARG A 133 -2.31 -8.16 -2.82
CA ARG A 133 -1.07 -7.77 -2.12
C ARG A 133 -0.11 -8.97 -1.98
N ARG A 134 0.56 -9.31 -3.08
CA ARG A 134 1.45 -10.48 -3.18
C ARG A 134 2.70 -10.32 -2.32
N ALA A 135 3.04 -11.34 -1.53
CA ALA A 135 4.26 -11.38 -0.72
C ALA A 135 5.54 -11.25 -1.57
N GLY A 136 5.53 -11.76 -2.81
CA GLY A 136 6.66 -11.59 -3.74
C GLY A 136 6.90 -10.12 -4.13
N VAL A 137 5.85 -9.31 -4.23
CA VAL A 137 5.97 -7.87 -4.52
C VAL A 137 6.53 -7.13 -3.29
N LEU A 138 6.04 -7.48 -2.09
CA LEU A 138 6.59 -6.99 -0.82
C LEU A 138 8.10 -7.29 -0.71
N ALA A 139 8.49 -8.54 -0.97
CA ALA A 139 9.88 -8.95 -0.91
C ALA A 139 10.75 -8.22 -1.95
N ALA A 140 10.25 -8.03 -3.17
CA ALA A 140 10.97 -7.28 -4.21
C ALA A 140 11.15 -5.80 -3.87
N LEU A 141 10.15 -5.17 -3.25
CA LEU A 141 10.26 -3.79 -2.73
C LEU A 141 11.30 -3.70 -1.61
N GLY A 142 11.24 -4.60 -0.64
CA GLY A 142 12.22 -4.61 0.45
C GLY A 142 13.63 -4.98 0.00
N TRP A 143 13.78 -5.83 -1.03
CA TRP A 143 15.08 -6.13 -1.64
C TRP A 143 15.72 -4.89 -2.27
N ARG A 144 14.93 -4.04 -2.95
CA ARG A 144 15.42 -2.77 -3.48
C ARG A 144 15.91 -1.83 -2.38
N ARG A 145 15.13 -1.66 -1.30
CA ARG A 145 15.54 -0.87 -0.13
C ARG A 145 16.81 -1.43 0.51
N TRP A 146 16.91 -2.76 0.66
CA TRP A 146 18.12 -3.43 1.15
C TRP A 146 19.35 -3.11 0.31
N GLN A 147 19.25 -3.21 -1.03
CA GLN A 147 20.35 -2.89 -1.94
C GLN A 147 20.77 -1.41 -1.88
N ALA A 148 19.83 -0.51 -1.57
CA ALA A 148 20.09 0.91 -1.35
C ALA A 148 20.63 1.23 0.06
N GLY A 149 20.74 0.25 0.96
CA GLY A 149 21.12 0.46 2.36
C GLY A 149 20.03 1.12 3.21
N GLU A 150 18.79 1.14 2.72
CA GLU A 150 17.64 1.74 3.40
C GLU A 150 17.00 0.73 4.36
N LEU A 151 17.41 0.82 5.62
CA LEU A 151 16.92 -0.03 6.71
C LEU A 151 16.04 0.76 7.66
N ASP A 152 15.05 0.09 8.24
CA ASP A 152 14.27 0.65 9.34
C ASP A 152 14.83 0.15 10.68
N ASP A 153 14.75 0.96 11.72
CA ASP A 153 15.05 0.51 13.08
C ASP A 153 13.86 -0.32 13.61
N PRO A 154 14.06 -1.62 13.94
CA PRO A 154 13.00 -2.44 14.50
C PRO A 154 12.35 -1.87 15.77
N ALA A 155 13.06 -1.05 16.55
CA ALA A 155 12.53 -0.42 17.75
C ALA A 155 11.47 0.65 17.41
N THR A 156 11.72 1.47 16.38
CA THR A 156 10.86 2.59 16.01
C THR A 156 9.85 2.24 14.91
N LEU A 157 10.03 1.14 14.19
CA LEU A 157 9.09 0.71 13.15
C LEU A 157 7.74 0.33 13.79
N VAL A 158 6.73 1.17 13.66
CA VAL A 158 5.37 0.93 14.18
C VAL A 158 4.38 0.83 13.02
N PRO A 159 3.20 0.21 13.22
CA PRO A 159 2.20 0.20 12.17
C PRO A 159 1.73 1.62 11.87
N ASP A 160 1.70 1.97 10.59
CA ASP A 160 1.10 3.21 10.14
C ASP A 160 -0.41 3.00 10.02
N TYR A 161 -1.16 3.55 10.98
CA TYR A 161 -2.61 3.43 10.97
C TYR A 161 -3.29 4.54 10.16
N LEU A 162 -2.60 5.65 9.85
CA LEU A 162 -3.15 6.94 9.35
C LEU A 162 -4.38 7.52 10.08
N ARG A 163 -4.92 6.79 11.06
CA ARG A 163 -5.96 7.17 12.02
C ARG A 163 -5.63 6.46 13.33
N PRO A 164 -5.61 7.13 14.49
CA PRO A 164 -5.56 6.43 15.77
C PRO A 164 -6.77 5.47 15.87
N PRO A 165 -6.62 4.28 16.48
CA PRO A 165 -7.80 3.48 16.83
C PRO A 165 -8.77 4.35 17.63
N ALA A 166 -10.06 4.27 17.31
CA ALA A 166 -11.08 4.96 18.11
C ALA A 166 -11.11 4.32 19.50
N GLY A 167 -10.48 4.98 20.48
CA GLY A 167 -10.35 4.49 21.86
C GLY A 167 -8.90 4.39 22.34
N ALA A 168 -8.21 5.53 22.37
CA ALA A 168 -7.09 5.77 23.29
C ALA A 168 -7.54 6.84 24.29
#